data_AF-A0AAJ7VY16-F1
#
_entry.id   AF-A0AAJ7VY16-F1
#
_cell.length_a   1.000
_cell.length_b   1.000
_cell.length_c   1.000
_cell.angle_alpha   90.00
_cell.angle_beta   90.00
_cell.angle_gamma   90.00
#
_symmetry.space_group_name_H-M   'P 1'
#
loop_
_entity.id
_entity.type
_entity.pdbx_description
1 polymer ?
#
loop_
_entity_poly.entity_id
_entity_poly.type
_entity_poly.pdbx_seq_one_letter_code
_entity_poly.pdbx_strand_id
1 'polypeptide(L)'
;MNLRKISTNLKLPNYALAIAQDYLPSTFFQYDFKTSNQVRPAHTDIPKPNFQEYRRKPLENPNALSSESVDNRRAIMSLFSFVGGIGTLYGCKAHLVQYVLFLSPARDVLATASTSVSITDIPEGKTMIVKWRGKPIFITHRTQQVINTERAVNLADLRHPETDDQRVQRPEW
;
A
#
# COMPACT_ATOMS: atom_id res chain seq x y z
N MET A 1 57.08 -13.40 21.02
CA MET A 1 55.72 -13.98 21.19
C MET A 1 54.94 -13.69 19.91
N ASN A 2 54.47 -14.75 19.27
CA ASN A 2 54.10 -14.86 17.86
C ASN A 2 52.71 -14.26 17.58
N LEU A 3 52.61 -13.26 16.70
CA LEU A 3 51.34 -12.80 16.15
C LEU A 3 50.98 -13.68 14.94
N ARG A 4 50.11 -14.66 15.17
CA ARG A 4 49.55 -15.53 14.12
C ARG A 4 48.71 -14.69 13.16
N LYS A 5 49.17 -14.55 11.92
CA LYS A 5 48.37 -14.08 10.79
C LYS A 5 47.23 -15.09 10.56
N ILE A 6 45.99 -14.64 10.73
CA ILE A 6 44.80 -15.38 10.29
C ILE A 6 44.71 -15.17 8.78
N SER A 7 45.10 -16.19 8.02
CA SER A 7 44.89 -16.27 6.57
C SER A 7 43.41 -16.46 6.31
N THR A 8 42.73 -15.43 5.81
CA THR A 8 41.44 -15.59 5.15
C THR A 8 41.69 -15.67 3.66
N ASN A 9 41.52 -16.88 3.11
CA ASN A 9 41.46 -17.13 1.67
C ASN A 9 40.18 -16.48 1.12
N LEU A 10 40.19 -15.17 0.91
CA LEU A 10 39.20 -14.55 0.03
C LEU A 10 39.67 -14.76 -1.41
N LYS A 11 39.15 -15.83 -2.02
CA LYS A 11 39.28 -16.07 -3.45
C LYS A 11 38.42 -15.02 -4.15
N LEU A 12 38.99 -13.84 -4.35
CA LEU A 12 38.36 -12.80 -5.16
C LEU A 12 38.14 -13.41 -6.55
N PRO A 13 36.89 -13.47 -7.04
CA PRO A 13 36.64 -13.90 -8.41
C PRO A 13 37.43 -12.99 -9.37
N ASN A 14 38.14 -13.61 -10.29
CA ASN A 14 39.13 -12.99 -11.20
C ASN A 14 38.60 -11.85 -12.09
N TYR A 15 37.33 -11.44 -11.96
CA TYR A 15 36.77 -10.31 -12.70
C TYR A 15 37.31 -8.96 -12.21
N ALA A 16 37.69 -8.82 -10.94
CA ALA A 16 38.05 -7.50 -10.39
C ALA A 16 39.41 -6.96 -10.90
N LEU A 17 40.32 -7.84 -11.33
CA LEU A 17 41.58 -7.47 -11.98
C LEU A 17 41.53 -7.53 -13.51
N ALA A 18 40.53 -8.20 -14.08
CA ALA A 18 40.28 -8.17 -15.53
C ALA A 18 39.67 -6.81 -15.96
N ILE A 19 38.84 -6.20 -15.11
CA ILE A 19 38.16 -4.93 -15.41
C ILE A 19 39.14 -3.74 -15.58
N ALA A 20 40.33 -3.77 -14.97
CA ALA A 20 41.30 -2.69 -15.13
C ALA A 20 42.21 -2.86 -16.36
N GLN A 21 42.39 -4.07 -16.87
CA GLN A 21 43.30 -4.36 -17.98
C GLN A 21 42.57 -4.49 -19.34
N ASP A 22 41.29 -4.89 -19.34
CA ASP A 22 40.49 -5.13 -20.55
C ASP A 22 39.67 -3.89 -21.00
N TYR A 23 39.64 -2.82 -20.20
CA TYR A 23 38.93 -1.56 -20.50
C TYR A 23 39.72 -0.57 -21.37
N LEU A 24 40.81 -1.01 -22.01
CA LEU A 24 41.36 -0.33 -23.17
C LEU A 24 41.04 -1.19 -24.39
N PRO A 25 39.84 -1.04 -24.99
CA PRO A 25 39.62 -1.60 -26.31
C PRO A 25 40.73 -1.05 -27.21
N SER A 26 41.42 -1.94 -27.94
CA SER A 26 42.42 -1.63 -28.97
C SER A 26 41.85 -0.86 -30.18
N THR A 27 40.77 -0.12 -29.97
CA THR A 27 40.08 0.76 -30.90
C THR A 27 40.04 2.21 -30.43
N PHE A 28 40.75 2.58 -29.35
CA PHE A 28 41.23 3.95 -29.25
C PHE A 28 42.27 4.12 -30.35
N PHE A 29 41.97 4.93 -31.37
CA PHE A 29 42.89 5.29 -32.43
C PHE A 29 44.27 5.59 -31.84
N GLN A 30 45.17 4.61 -31.91
CA GLN A 30 46.56 4.79 -31.58
C GLN A 30 47.15 5.53 -32.77
N TYR A 31 47.06 6.86 -32.74
CA TYR A 31 47.79 7.71 -33.66
C TYR A 31 49.27 7.48 -33.37
N ASP A 32 49.92 6.61 -34.15
CA ASP A 32 51.37 6.52 -34.21
C ASP A 32 51.89 7.86 -34.75
N PHE A 33 52.53 8.66 -33.89
CA PHE A 33 53.01 10.00 -34.22
C PHE A 33 54.31 9.97 -35.05
N LYS A 34 54.51 8.93 -35.86
CA LYS A 34 55.67 8.75 -36.73
C LYS A 34 55.25 8.49 -38.17
N THR A 35 54.51 9.43 -38.73
CA THR A 35 54.61 9.91 -40.13
C THR A 35 53.50 10.93 -40.35
N SER A 36 53.84 12.11 -40.87
CA SER A 36 52.87 13.15 -41.19
C SER A 36 52.08 12.81 -42.46
N ASN A 37 51.18 11.82 -42.38
CA ASN A 37 50.11 11.69 -43.35
C ASN A 37 48.88 12.39 -42.78
N GLN A 38 48.47 13.50 -43.40
CA GLN A 38 47.18 14.14 -43.11
C GLN A 38 46.05 13.18 -43.54
N VAL A 39 45.70 12.21 -42.69
CA VAL A 39 44.50 11.41 -42.89
C VAL A 39 43.32 12.30 -42.54
N ARG A 40 42.53 12.70 -43.53
CA ARG A 40 41.23 13.35 -43.31
C ARG A 40 40.24 12.21 -43.08
N PRO A 41 39.82 11.90 -41.84
CA PRO A 41 38.79 10.90 -41.64
C PRO A 41 37.53 11.41 -42.33
N ALA A 42 37.19 10.81 -43.46
CA ALA A 42 35.89 11.03 -44.05
C ALA A 42 34.84 10.32 -43.17
N HIS A 43 33.59 10.78 -43.22
CA HIS A 43 32.49 10.10 -42.54
C HIS A 43 32.31 8.63 -42.98
N THR A 44 32.99 8.22 -44.06
CA THR A 44 33.05 6.86 -44.61
C THR A 44 34.07 5.94 -43.92
N ASP A 45 35.05 6.48 -43.21
CA ASP A 45 36.19 5.71 -42.68
C ASP A 45 35.99 5.29 -41.22
N ILE A 46 34.84 5.63 -40.63
CA ILE A 46 34.52 5.32 -39.24
C ILE A 46 33.89 3.91 -39.18
N PRO A 47 34.58 2.91 -38.60
CA PRO A 47 34.01 1.58 -38.45
C PRO A 47 32.89 1.61 -37.40
N LYS A 48 31.82 0.82 -37.63
CA LYS A 48 30.72 0.70 -36.67
C LYS A 48 31.22 -0.04 -35.43
N PRO A 49 31.05 0.52 -34.21
CA PRO A 49 31.35 -0.22 -32.98
C PRO A 49 30.55 -1.51 -32.90
N ASN A 50 31.16 -2.56 -32.36
CA ASN A 50 30.47 -3.83 -32.12
C ASN A 50 29.67 -3.74 -30.81
N PHE A 51 28.36 -4.00 -30.88
CA PHE A 51 27.45 -4.03 -29.73
C PHE A 51 26.94 -5.44 -29.41
N GLN A 52 27.60 -6.49 -29.91
CA GLN A 52 27.20 -7.88 -29.69
C GLN A 52 27.08 -8.25 -28.21
N GLU A 53 27.97 -7.73 -27.36
CA GLU A 53 27.95 -7.99 -25.91
C GLU A 53 26.68 -7.46 -25.21
N TYR A 54 26.19 -6.29 -25.62
CA TYR A 54 25.02 -5.64 -25.00
C TYR A 54 23.70 -6.04 -25.67
N ARG A 55 23.77 -6.83 -26.72
CA ARG A 55 22.63 -7.21 -27.53
C ARG A 55 21.80 -8.24 -26.75
N ARG A 56 20.48 -8.11 -26.82
CA ARG A 56 19.59 -9.10 -26.23
C ARG A 56 19.73 -10.41 -27.00
N LYS A 57 19.67 -11.56 -26.32
CA LYS A 57 19.79 -12.91 -26.90
C LYS A 57 19.05 -13.12 -28.23
N PRO A 58 17.78 -12.67 -28.39
CA PRO A 58 17.05 -12.84 -29.66
C PRO A 58 17.61 -12.06 -30.87
N LEU A 59 18.54 -11.12 -30.65
CA LEU A 59 19.13 -10.28 -31.70
C LEU A 59 20.57 -10.66 -32.03
N GLU A 60 21.19 -11.60 -31.30
CA GLU A 60 22.61 -11.98 -31.45
C GLU A 60 22.92 -12.41 -32.90
N ASN A 61 22.03 -13.18 -33.52
CA ASN A 61 22.18 -13.67 -34.89
C ASN A 61 22.03 -12.54 -35.92
N PRO A 62 23.08 -12.22 -36.73
CA PRO A 62 23.03 -11.13 -37.71
C PRO A 62 22.13 -11.43 -38.92
N ASN A 63 21.87 -12.71 -39.21
CA ASN A 63 21.08 -13.15 -40.35
C ASN A 63 19.58 -13.31 -40.04
N ALA A 64 19.19 -13.16 -38.77
CA ALA A 64 17.79 -13.27 -38.35
C ALA A 64 17.07 -11.91 -38.47
N LEU A 65 15.79 -11.95 -38.83
CA LEU A 65 14.96 -10.74 -38.93
C LEU A 65 14.66 -10.19 -37.54
N SER A 66 15.06 -8.94 -37.30
CA SER A 66 14.82 -8.30 -36.00
C SER A 66 13.34 -8.07 -35.70
N SER A 67 12.48 -7.99 -36.72
CA SER A 67 11.03 -7.79 -36.64
C SER A 67 10.31 -8.92 -35.91
N GLU A 68 10.78 -10.16 -36.09
CA GLU A 68 10.17 -11.35 -35.48
C GLU A 68 10.21 -11.31 -33.94
N SER A 69 11.25 -10.71 -33.36
CA SER A 69 11.44 -10.64 -31.90
C SER A 69 11.01 -9.30 -31.27
N VAL A 70 10.44 -8.38 -32.05
CA VAL A 70 10.06 -7.04 -31.54
C VAL A 70 8.99 -7.13 -30.47
N ASP A 71 7.94 -7.91 -30.71
CA ASP A 71 6.78 -7.97 -29.82
C ASP A 71 7.13 -8.59 -28.47
N ASN A 72 7.90 -9.68 -28.47
CA ASN A 72 8.37 -10.32 -27.23
C ASN A 72 9.22 -9.35 -26.38
N ARG A 73 10.13 -8.58 -27.01
CA ARG A 73 10.98 -7.61 -26.31
C ARG A 73 10.20 -6.46 -25.68
N ARG A 74 9.09 -6.05 -26.30
CA ARG A 74 8.17 -5.03 -25.79
C ARG A 74 7.27 -5.59 -24.69
N ALA A 75 6.77 -6.82 -24.88
CA ALA A 75 5.92 -7.51 -23.93
C ALA A 75 6.61 -7.73 -22.58
N ILE A 76 7.88 -8.17 -22.59
CA ILE A 76 8.65 -8.39 -21.35
C ILE A 76 8.77 -7.10 -20.55
N MET A 77 9.16 -5.98 -21.19
CA MET A 77 9.27 -4.68 -20.50
C MET A 77 7.91 -4.24 -19.94
N SER A 78 6.86 -4.35 -20.75
CA SER A 78 5.50 -3.96 -20.37
C SER A 78 4.97 -4.80 -19.20
N LEU A 79 5.29 -6.09 -19.17
CA LEU A 79 4.91 -7.00 -18.08
C LEU A 79 5.58 -6.60 -16.76
N PHE A 80 6.88 -6.30 -16.76
CA PHE A 80 7.57 -5.85 -15.56
C PHE A 80 7.00 -4.52 -15.03
N SER A 81 6.74 -3.56 -15.92
CA SER A 81 6.09 -2.29 -15.53
C SER A 81 4.68 -2.51 -14.97
N PHE A 82 3.90 -3.42 -15.55
CA PHE A 82 2.55 -3.74 -15.09
C PHE A 82 2.57 -4.40 -13.70
N VAL A 83 3.40 -5.44 -13.50
CA VAL A 83 3.53 -6.13 -12.22
C VAL A 83 4.04 -5.18 -11.14
N GLY A 84 5.04 -4.35 -11.47
CA GLY A 84 5.53 -3.31 -10.57
C GLY A 84 4.43 -2.31 -10.20
N GLY A 85 3.66 -1.84 -11.17
CA GLY A 85 2.55 -0.91 -10.97
C GLY A 85 1.45 -1.46 -10.05
N ILE A 86 1.04 -2.72 -10.25
CA ILE A 86 0.06 -3.38 -9.38
C ILE A 86 0.61 -3.52 -7.95
N GLY A 87 1.86 -3.96 -7.81
CA GLY A 87 2.51 -4.11 -6.51
C GLY A 87 2.53 -2.80 -5.72
N THR A 88 2.93 -1.71 -6.37
CA THR A 88 2.92 -0.37 -5.76
C THR A 88 1.51 0.08 -5.39
N LEU A 89 0.53 -0.09 -6.29
CA LEU A 89 -0.85 0.32 -6.02
C LEU A 89 -1.43 -0.42 -4.81
N TYR A 90 -1.19 -1.72 -4.71
CA TYR A 90 -1.65 -2.52 -3.58
C TYR A 90 -0.97 -2.09 -2.26
N GLY A 91 0.34 -1.85 -2.29
CA GLY A 91 1.08 -1.34 -1.13
C GLY A 91 0.55 0.02 -0.65
N CYS A 92 0.35 0.96 -1.58
CA CYS A 92 -0.24 2.26 -1.28
C CYS A 92 -1.65 2.12 -0.71
N LYS A 93 -2.51 1.28 -1.31
CA LYS A 93 -3.86 1.03 -0.79
C LYS A 93 -3.81 0.51 0.65
N ALA A 94 -2.97 -0.48 0.93
CA ALA A 94 -2.85 -1.07 2.26
C ALA A 94 -2.48 0.00 3.30
N HIS A 95 -1.50 0.84 3.02
CA HIS A 95 -1.09 1.90 3.92
C HIS A 95 -2.16 3.00 4.07
N LEU A 96 -2.74 3.47 2.97
CA LEU A 96 -3.78 4.51 3.01
C LEU A 96 -5.01 4.06 3.81
N VAL A 97 -5.45 2.81 3.64
CA VAL A 97 -6.57 2.27 4.44
C VAL A 97 -6.23 2.25 5.92
N GLN A 98 -5.01 1.85 6.31
CA GLN A 98 -4.59 1.90 7.71
C GLN A 98 -4.58 3.32 8.27
N TYR A 99 -4.11 4.30 7.49
CA TYR A 99 -4.15 5.71 7.91
C TYR A 99 -5.57 6.23 8.09
N VAL A 100 -6.50 5.88 7.19
CA VAL A 100 -7.92 6.26 7.34
C VAL A 100 -8.52 5.60 8.57
N LEU A 101 -8.24 4.31 8.80
CA LEU A 101 -8.72 3.59 9.98
C LEU A 101 -8.10 4.10 11.28
N PHE A 102 -6.91 4.70 11.25
CA PHE A 102 -6.30 5.33 12.43
C PHE A 102 -7.09 6.56 12.90
N LEU A 103 -7.82 7.23 12.01
CA LEU A 103 -8.70 8.35 12.35
C LEU A 103 -10.08 7.91 12.87
N SER A 104 -10.43 6.62 12.71
CA SER A 104 -11.67 6.04 13.22
C SER A 104 -11.65 5.93 14.76
N PRO A 105 -12.83 5.85 15.42
CA PRO A 105 -12.89 5.73 16.87
C PRO A 105 -12.07 4.54 17.37
N ALA A 106 -11.22 4.82 18.36
CA ALA A 106 -10.39 3.82 19.00
C ALA A 106 -11.24 2.76 19.72
N ARG A 107 -10.65 1.59 19.97
CA ARG A 107 -11.33 0.46 20.62
C ARG A 107 -11.92 0.81 21.99
N ASP A 108 -11.29 1.72 22.73
CA ASP A 108 -11.80 2.17 24.04
C ASP A 108 -13.12 2.97 23.90
N VAL A 109 -13.19 3.84 22.90
CA VAL A 109 -14.43 4.56 22.56
C VAL A 109 -15.52 3.58 22.13
N LEU A 110 -15.16 2.54 21.38
CA LEU A 110 -16.09 1.47 20.99
C LEU A 110 -16.51 0.59 22.17
N ALA A 111 -15.63 0.34 23.13
CA ALA A 111 -15.96 -0.40 24.34
C ALA A 111 -17.02 0.33 25.19
N THR A 112 -17.01 1.67 25.17
CA THR A 112 -18.03 2.50 25.81
C THR A 112 -19.38 2.48 25.06
N ALA A 113 -19.47 1.86 23.88
CA ALA A 113 -20.70 1.85 23.07
C ALA A 113 -21.82 1.02 23.72
N SER A 114 -21.52 0.00 24.51
CA SER A 114 -22.53 -0.79 25.22
C SER A 114 -22.33 -0.69 26.72
N THR A 115 -23.38 -0.32 27.46
CA THR A 115 -23.39 -0.33 28.92
C THR A 115 -24.52 -1.24 29.39
N SER A 116 -24.21 -2.17 30.29
CA SER A 116 -25.21 -3.01 30.94
C SER A 116 -25.63 -2.35 32.25
N VAL A 117 -26.92 -2.10 32.41
CA VAL A 117 -27.50 -1.49 33.61
C VAL A 117 -28.45 -2.49 34.25
N SER A 118 -28.30 -2.74 35.56
CA SER A 118 -29.27 -3.56 36.30
C SER A 118 -30.58 -2.81 36.47
N ILE A 119 -31.68 -3.47 36.13
CA ILE A 119 -33.03 -2.89 36.12
C ILE A 119 -33.80 -3.27 37.41
N THR A 120 -33.30 -4.24 38.17
CA THR A 120 -33.95 -4.82 39.37
C THR A 120 -34.09 -3.85 40.53
N ASP A 121 -33.20 -2.87 40.62
CA ASP A 121 -33.06 -2.02 41.80
C ASP A 121 -33.86 -0.71 41.66
N ILE A 122 -34.62 -0.55 40.57
CA ILE A 122 -35.36 0.67 40.23
C ILE A 122 -36.82 0.53 40.69
N PRO A 123 -37.24 1.26 41.74
CA PRO A 123 -38.63 1.22 42.18
C PRO A 123 -39.56 1.84 41.13
N GLU A 124 -40.79 1.32 41.05
CA GLU A 124 -41.84 1.82 40.16
C GLU A 124 -42.09 3.32 40.38
N GLY A 125 -42.25 4.07 39.29
CA GLY A 125 -42.48 5.52 39.30
C GLY A 125 -41.21 6.38 39.45
N LYS A 126 -40.01 5.78 39.56
CA LYS A 126 -38.75 6.52 39.65
C LYS A 126 -38.00 6.55 38.31
N THR A 127 -37.32 7.67 38.06
CA THR A 127 -36.40 7.85 36.94
C THR A 127 -34.96 7.77 37.42
N MET A 128 -34.15 6.95 36.76
CA MET A 128 -32.70 6.88 36.95
C MET A 128 -31.99 7.57 35.78
N ILE A 129 -30.95 8.34 36.08
CA ILE A 129 -30.14 9.04 35.09
C ILE A 129 -28.77 8.36 35.03
N VAL A 130 -28.42 7.84 33.85
CA VAL A 130 -27.12 7.19 33.60
C VAL A 130 -26.39 7.96 32.53
N LYS A 131 -25.09 8.22 32.72
CA LYS A 131 -24.26 8.88 31.71
C LYS A 131 -23.78 7.84 30.68
N TRP A 132 -24.12 8.06 29.40
CA TRP A 132 -23.64 7.24 28.28
C TRP A 132 -23.11 8.12 27.15
N ARG A 133 -21.88 7.83 26.68
CA ARG A 133 -21.20 8.60 25.62
C ARG A 133 -21.22 10.13 25.85
N GLY A 134 -21.16 10.56 27.11
CA GLY A 134 -21.20 11.97 27.50
C GLY A 134 -22.60 12.60 27.57
N LYS A 135 -23.66 11.88 27.19
CA LYS A 135 -25.06 12.32 27.26
C LYS A 135 -25.80 11.59 28.39
N PRO A 136 -26.78 12.23 29.04
CA PRO A 136 -27.63 11.54 30.00
C PRO A 136 -28.64 10.65 29.25
N ILE A 137 -28.77 9.39 29.68
CA ILE A 137 -29.90 8.51 29.36
C ILE A 137 -30.82 8.48 30.56
N PHE A 138 -32.12 8.51 30.29
CA PHE A 138 -33.18 8.34 31.28
C PHE A 138 -33.74 6.93 31.21
N ILE A 139 -33.79 6.24 32.34
CA ILE A 139 -34.44 4.93 32.49
C ILE A 139 -35.57 5.12 33.49
N THR A 140 -36.81 4.94 33.03
CA THR A 140 -38.02 5.18 33.83
C THR A 140 -38.77 3.89 34.05
N HIS A 141 -39.02 3.52 35.31
CA HIS A 141 -39.92 2.42 35.59
C HIS A 141 -41.35 2.97 35.66
N ARG A 142 -42.17 2.71 34.63
CA ARG A 142 -43.51 3.31 34.49
C ARG A 142 -44.53 2.54 35.32
N THR A 143 -45.45 3.27 35.97
CA THR A 143 -46.61 2.67 36.65
C THR A 143 -47.75 2.44 35.67
N GLN A 144 -48.64 1.50 35.96
CA GLN A 144 -49.78 1.16 35.09
C GLN A 144 -50.69 2.36 34.79
N GLN A 145 -50.83 3.29 35.75
CA GLN A 145 -51.63 4.49 35.55
C GLN A 145 -51.03 5.41 34.48
N VAL A 146 -49.70 5.56 34.45
CA VAL A 146 -48.99 6.37 33.45
C VAL A 146 -49.12 5.72 32.08
N ILE A 147 -48.92 4.39 31.98
CA ILE A 147 -49.04 3.64 30.73
C ILE A 147 -50.43 3.85 30.10
N ASN A 148 -51.49 3.75 30.89
CA ASN A 148 -52.85 3.95 30.41
C ASN A 148 -53.12 5.39 29.96
N THR A 149 -52.51 6.36 30.63
CA THR A 149 -52.64 7.79 30.29
C THR A 149 -51.96 8.09 28.96
N GLU A 150 -50.72 7.62 28.77
CA GLU A 150 -49.95 7.83 27.53
C GLU A 150 -50.58 7.13 26.32
N ARG A 151 -51.15 5.93 26.52
CA ARG A 151 -51.88 5.21 25.45
C ARG A 151 -53.20 5.88 25.05
N ALA A 152 -53.80 6.67 25.94
CA ALA A 152 -55.06 7.38 25.66
C ALA A 152 -54.86 8.71 24.93
N VAL A 153 -53.61 9.14 24.69
CA VAL A 153 -53.31 10.42 24.02
C VAL A 153 -53.66 10.36 22.53
N ASN A 154 -54.34 11.40 22.04
CA ASN A 154 -54.65 11.52 20.62
C ASN A 154 -53.41 11.93 19.81
N LEU A 155 -53.05 11.12 18.83
CA LEU A 155 -51.88 11.34 17.97
C LEU A 155 -51.99 12.58 17.08
N ALA A 156 -53.21 13.02 16.75
CA ALA A 156 -53.44 14.16 15.87
C ALA A 156 -53.01 15.50 16.51
N ASP A 157 -52.99 15.56 17.84
CA ASP A 157 -52.62 16.76 18.60
C ASP A 157 -51.10 16.85 18.80
N LEU A 158 -50.35 15.77 18.54
CA LEU A 158 -48.91 15.71 18.72
C LEU A 158 -48.16 16.24 17.49
N ARG A 159 -47.15 17.09 17.72
CA ARG A 159 -46.25 17.58 16.65
C ARG A 159 -45.49 16.45 15.95
N HIS A 160 -45.18 15.37 16.68
CA HIS A 160 -44.60 14.14 16.14
C HIS A 160 -45.56 13.00 16.47
N PRO A 161 -46.39 12.56 15.50
CA PRO A 161 -47.39 11.53 15.75
C PRO A 161 -46.71 10.16 15.84
N GLU A 162 -46.56 9.65 17.06
CA GLU A 162 -45.97 8.34 17.35
C GLU A 162 -46.71 7.72 18.53
N THR A 163 -47.10 6.46 18.42
CA THR A 163 -47.78 5.74 19.50
C THR A 163 -46.79 5.28 20.57
N ASP A 164 -47.24 5.17 21.82
CA ASP A 164 -46.39 4.73 22.93
C ASP A 164 -45.76 3.34 22.66
N ASP A 165 -46.53 2.42 22.09
CA ASP A 165 -46.08 1.06 21.78
C ASP A 165 -44.97 1.00 20.70
N GLN A 166 -44.78 2.06 19.90
CA GLN A 166 -43.68 2.15 18.93
C GLN A 166 -42.38 2.68 19.57
N ARG A 167 -42.52 3.44 20.66
CA ARG A 167 -41.39 4.08 21.36
C ARG A 167 -40.69 3.12 22.33
N VAL A 168 -41.40 2.11 22.80
CA VAL A 168 -40.98 1.23 23.89
C VAL A 168 -41.06 -0.23 23.49
N GLN A 169 -40.09 -1.04 23.94
CA GLN A 169 -40.11 -2.49 23.71
C GLN A 169 -40.91 -3.23 24.78
N ARG A 170 -40.93 -2.70 26.00
CA ARG A 170 -41.65 -3.24 27.16
C ARG A 170 -42.49 -2.10 27.75
N PRO A 171 -43.82 -2.24 27.94
CA PRO A 171 -44.68 -1.17 28.43
C PRO A 171 -44.30 -0.59 29.80
N GLU A 172 -43.63 -1.38 30.64
CA GLU A 172 -43.14 -0.94 31.94
C GLU A 172 -41.83 -0.11 31.87
N TRP A 173 -41.14 -0.08 30.73
CA TRP A 173 -39.85 0.60 30.52
C TRP A 173 -39.87 1.61 29.37
#